data_AF-A0A1D1YUP9-F1
#
_entry.id   AF-A0A1D1YUP9-F1
#
_cell.length_a   1.000
_cell.length_b   1.000
_cell.length_c   1.000
_cell.angle_alpha   90.00
_cell.angle_beta   90.00
_cell.angle_gamma   90.00
#
_symmetry.space_group_name_H-M   'P 1'
#
loop_
_entity.id
_entity.type
_entity.pdbx_description
1 polymer ?
#
loop_
_entity_poly.entity_id
_entity_poly.type
_entity_poly.pdbx_seq_one_letter_code
_entity_poly.pdbx_strand_id
1 'polypeptide(L)'
;FYRRLFPSDSIHFVHSSYCLHFLSQVPPGLVGKTGIPLNKQNIYLSSTSSSAVFQSYLEQFQKDFTLFLKLRSEEVVVGGCMVLIFLGRGNAHPLNGECSHLWKLLADALTDMAFEGLIAEAKVDSFNLPLYAPSIQELRTVIYGEGSFDITRCEAFELNWDPTDDDLEDFVADKLTSGQNIAKSVRVVTESMFTNHFGKEIINDLFSKFAQNVAIHLA
;
A
#
# COMPACT_ATOMS: atom_id res chain seq x y z
N PHE A 1 14.26 0.94 4.50
CA PHE A 1 15.41 1.87 4.39
C PHE A 1 15.20 3.16 5.21
N TYR A 2 14.42 3.10 6.30
CA TYR A 2 14.19 4.22 7.23
C TYR A 2 15.27 4.31 8.32
N ARG A 3 16.52 4.01 7.94
CA ARG A 3 17.72 4.13 8.77
C ARG A 3 18.92 4.49 7.87
N ARG A 4 20.00 4.97 8.48
CA ARG A 4 21.26 5.18 7.77
C ARG A 4 21.81 3.83 7.32
N LEU A 5 22.24 3.76 6.07
CA LEU A 5 22.78 2.57 5.40
C LEU A 5 24.23 2.79 4.96
N PHE A 6 24.62 4.03 4.68
CA PHE A 6 25.93 4.35 4.13
C PHE A 6 26.65 5.46 4.92
N PRO A 7 27.98 5.55 4.80
CA PRO A 7 28.73 6.73 5.25
C PRO A 7 28.26 8.00 4.54
N SER A 8 28.59 9.15 5.12
CA SER A 8 28.25 10.43 4.49
C SER A 8 28.99 10.64 3.18
N ASP A 9 28.32 11.32 2.25
CA ASP A 9 28.88 11.72 0.96
C ASP A 9 29.53 10.55 0.19
N SER A 10 28.86 9.38 0.18
CA SER A 10 29.43 8.15 -0.41
C SER A 10 28.62 7.61 -1.58
N ILE A 11 27.38 8.07 -1.78
CA ILE A 11 26.49 7.58 -2.83
C ILE A 11 26.29 8.66 -3.89
N HIS A 12 26.54 8.31 -5.14
CA HIS A 12 26.29 9.21 -6.28
C HIS A 12 24.87 9.12 -6.81
N PHE A 13 24.26 7.94 -6.70
CA PHE A 13 22.95 7.65 -7.27
C PHE A 13 22.16 6.67 -6.40
N VAL A 14 20.93 7.02 -6.05
CA VAL A 14 20.00 6.14 -5.35
C VAL A 14 18.89 5.71 -6.29
N HIS A 15 18.60 4.42 -6.34
CA HIS A 15 17.43 3.89 -7.01
C HIS A 15 16.58 3.11 -6.01
N SER A 16 15.28 3.36 -6.00
CA SER A 16 14.31 2.60 -5.21
C SER A 16 13.03 2.42 -6.00
N SER A 17 12.67 1.18 -6.29
CA SER A 17 11.45 0.83 -7.02
C SER A 17 10.52 -0.04 -6.17
N TYR A 18 9.24 0.28 -6.13
CA TYR A 18 8.17 -0.45 -5.43
C TYR A 18 8.45 -0.71 -3.94
N CYS A 19 9.05 0.28 -3.26
CA CYS A 19 9.36 0.13 -1.84
C CYS A 19 8.81 1.23 -0.93
N LEU A 20 8.79 2.49 -1.38
CA LEU A 20 8.51 3.64 -0.50
C LEU A 20 7.03 3.82 -0.12
N HIS A 21 6.16 3.01 -0.72
CA HIS A 21 4.77 2.89 -0.28
C HIS A 21 4.61 2.01 0.97
N PHE A 22 5.61 1.19 1.31
CA PHE A 22 5.62 0.44 2.58
C PHE A 22 6.04 1.35 3.72
N LEU A 23 5.16 1.48 4.71
CA LEU A 23 5.41 2.23 5.92
C LEU A 23 6.39 1.47 6.83
N SER A 24 7.08 2.20 7.70
CA SER A 24 7.97 1.61 8.71
C SER A 24 7.22 0.76 9.73
N GLN A 25 5.93 1.04 9.92
CA GLN A 25 5.02 0.35 10.81
C GLN A 25 3.55 0.61 10.43
N VAL A 26 2.64 -0.19 10.97
CA VAL A 26 1.21 0.14 10.98
C VAL A 26 1.01 1.48 11.72
N PRO A 27 0.22 2.42 11.17
CA PRO A 27 0.02 3.71 11.82
C PRO A 27 -0.52 3.55 13.24
N PRO A 28 0.11 4.16 14.26
CA PRO A 28 -0.28 3.97 15.65
C PRO A 28 -1.66 4.53 15.99
N GLY A 29 -2.17 5.48 15.18
CA GLY A 29 -3.50 6.07 15.34
C GLY A 29 -4.68 5.19 14.93
N LEU A 30 -4.44 3.98 14.41
CA LEU A 30 -5.52 3.07 13.96
C LEU A 30 -6.23 2.33 15.10
N VAL A 31 -5.67 2.38 16.30
CA VAL A 31 -6.32 1.90 17.53
C VAL A 31 -6.71 3.12 18.35
N GLY A 32 -8.01 3.26 18.62
CA GLY A 32 -8.52 4.37 19.43
C GLY A 32 -7.97 4.34 20.86
N LYS A 33 -8.11 5.45 21.59
CA LYS A 33 -7.62 5.60 22.98
C LYS A 33 -8.16 4.52 23.94
N THR A 34 -9.27 3.89 23.59
CA THR A 34 -9.93 2.82 24.34
C THR A 34 -9.51 1.41 23.89
N GLY A 35 -8.54 1.28 22.98
CA GLY A 35 -8.12 0.00 22.41
C GLY A 35 -9.01 -0.53 21.26
N ILE A 36 -10.03 0.24 20.87
CA ILE A 36 -10.99 -0.17 19.83
C ILE A 36 -10.40 0.13 18.44
N PRO A 37 -10.36 -0.85 17.52
CA PRO A 37 -9.92 -0.61 16.15
C PRO A 37 -10.82 0.40 15.43
N LEU A 38 -10.20 1.35 14.72
CA LEU A 38 -10.90 2.39 13.98
C LEU A 38 -11.21 2.01 12.53
N ASN A 39 -10.47 1.05 11.96
CA ASN A 39 -10.61 0.62 10.57
C ASN A 39 -11.34 -0.72 10.44
N LYS A 40 -12.51 -0.83 11.09
CA LYS A 40 -13.28 -2.09 11.14
C LYS A 40 -13.63 -2.61 9.74
N GLN A 41 -13.64 -3.93 9.58
CA GLN A 41 -13.98 -4.64 8.34
C GLN A 41 -13.16 -4.19 7.11
N ASN A 42 -12.02 -3.56 7.35
CA ASN A 42 -11.10 -3.08 6.35
C ASN A 42 -9.67 -3.39 6.80
N ILE A 43 -8.78 -3.57 5.83
CA ILE A 43 -7.35 -3.81 6.09
C ILE A 43 -6.46 -2.67 5.59
N TYR A 44 -7.06 -1.70 4.92
CA TYR A 44 -6.43 -0.48 4.40
C TYR A 44 -7.52 0.61 4.32
N LEU A 45 -7.19 1.77 3.74
CA LEU A 45 -8.16 2.83 3.43
C LEU A 45 -9.25 2.31 2.50
N SER A 46 -10.49 2.67 2.83
CA SER A 46 -11.70 2.37 2.08
C SER A 46 -12.67 3.55 2.16
N SER A 47 -13.71 3.57 1.31
CA SER A 47 -14.78 4.57 1.33
C SER A 47 -15.51 4.64 2.67
N THR A 48 -15.44 3.56 3.46
CA THR A 48 -16.02 3.46 4.81
C THR A 48 -15.07 3.91 5.94
N SER A 49 -13.79 4.15 5.63
CA SER A 49 -12.81 4.60 6.63
C SER A 49 -13.08 6.04 7.06
N SER A 50 -12.94 6.32 8.36
CA SER A 50 -13.07 7.68 8.87
C SER A 50 -11.89 8.58 8.46
N SER A 51 -12.09 9.89 8.52
CA SER A 51 -11.01 10.87 8.31
C SER A 51 -9.83 10.67 9.27
N ALA A 52 -10.06 10.17 10.49
CA ALA A 52 -9.00 9.87 11.45
C ALA A 52 -8.10 8.70 11.01
N VAL A 53 -8.68 7.69 10.35
CA VAL A 53 -7.93 6.56 9.77
C VAL A 53 -7.05 7.08 8.64
N PHE A 54 -7.63 7.86 7.72
CA PHE A 54 -6.87 8.50 6.63
C PHE A 54 -5.71 9.35 7.16
N GLN A 55 -5.99 10.22 8.12
CA GLN A 55 -4.98 11.11 8.69
C GLN A 55 -3.83 10.34 9.35
N SER A 56 -4.15 9.23 10.04
CA SER A 56 -3.13 8.37 10.65
C SER A 56 -2.17 7.77 9.60
N TYR A 57 -2.71 7.29 8.48
CA TYR A 57 -1.91 6.78 7.36
C TYR A 57 -1.04 7.87 6.72
N LEU A 58 -1.62 9.04 6.46
CA LEU A 58 -0.91 10.18 5.88
C LEU A 58 0.24 10.65 6.78
N GLU A 59 0.00 10.79 8.08
CA GLU A 59 1.02 11.20 9.05
C GLU A 59 2.18 10.21 9.14
N GLN A 60 1.87 8.91 9.16
CA GLN A 60 2.90 7.87 9.18
C GLN A 60 3.73 7.90 7.89
N PHE A 61 3.09 8.07 6.72
CA PHE A 61 3.79 8.23 5.45
C PHE A 61 4.70 9.48 5.44
N GLN A 62 4.17 10.64 5.83
CA GLN A 62 4.93 11.88 5.86
C GLN A 62 6.15 11.77 6.78
N LYS A 63 5.98 11.17 7.95
CA LYS A 63 7.08 10.89 8.90
C LYS A 63 8.14 10.00 8.27
N ASP A 64 7.73 8.86 7.72
CA ASP A 64 8.64 7.87 7.16
C ASP A 64 9.37 8.39 5.92
N PHE A 65 8.66 9.08 5.02
CA PHE A 65 9.25 9.61 3.80
C PHE A 65 10.17 10.80 4.08
N THR A 66 9.81 11.69 5.01
CA THR A 66 10.71 12.76 5.49
C THR A 66 11.98 12.17 6.09
N LEU A 67 11.86 11.13 6.92
CA LEU A 67 13.01 10.46 7.51
C LEU A 67 13.88 9.81 6.42
N PHE A 68 13.29 9.16 5.43
CA PHE A 68 14.01 8.62 4.29
C PHE A 68 14.81 9.71 3.57
N LEU A 69 14.19 10.83 3.21
CA LEU A 69 14.86 11.93 2.51
C LEU A 69 16.04 12.48 3.32
N LYS A 70 15.84 12.76 4.62
CA LYS A 70 16.92 13.21 5.52
C LYS A 70 18.11 12.24 5.55
N LEU A 71 17.83 10.94 5.67
CA LEU A 71 18.88 9.94 5.71
C LEU A 71 19.60 9.80 4.38
N ARG A 72 18.89 9.96 3.26
CA ARG A 72 19.51 9.93 1.93
C ARG A 72 20.32 11.19 1.65
N SER A 73 19.89 12.36 2.10
CA SER A 73 20.65 13.61 1.91
C SER A 73 21.98 13.61 2.64
N GLU A 74 22.05 12.92 3.78
CA GLU A 74 23.31 12.72 4.50
C GLU A 74 24.29 11.77 3.79
N GLU A 75 23.79 10.87 2.93
CA GLU A 75 24.57 9.79 2.28
C GLU A 75 24.94 10.13 0.83
N VAL A 76 24.11 10.93 0.17
CA VAL A 76 24.26 11.31 -1.23
C VAL A 76 25.22 12.48 -1.35
N VAL A 77 26.20 12.37 -2.25
CA VAL A 77 27.16 13.46 -2.52
C VAL A 77 26.45 14.69 -3.08
N VAL A 78 27.05 15.88 -2.93
CA VAL A 78 26.57 17.10 -3.59
C VAL A 78 26.46 16.89 -5.10
N GLY A 79 25.28 17.14 -5.66
CA GLY A 79 24.98 16.91 -7.07
C GLY A 79 24.61 15.46 -7.43
N GLY A 80 24.57 14.55 -6.46
CA GLY A 80 24.04 13.20 -6.64
C GLY A 80 22.52 13.20 -6.83
N CYS A 81 22.00 12.11 -7.39
CA CYS A 81 20.60 12.01 -7.83
C CYS A 81 19.88 10.82 -7.21
N MET A 82 18.55 10.90 -7.18
CA MET A 82 17.69 9.78 -6.82
C MET A 82 16.61 9.55 -7.86
N VAL A 83 16.30 8.28 -8.12
CA VAL A 83 15.12 7.86 -8.89
C VAL A 83 14.28 6.94 -8.02
N LEU A 84 13.05 7.40 -7.72
CA LEU A 84 12.12 6.73 -6.83
C LEU A 84 10.85 6.40 -7.60
N ILE A 85 10.47 5.12 -7.61
CA ILE A 85 9.28 4.59 -8.29
C ILE A 85 8.51 3.79 -7.25
N PHE A 86 7.23 4.04 -7.04
CA PHE A 86 6.42 3.27 -6.08
C PHE A 86 4.94 3.54 -6.30
N LEU A 87 4.10 2.67 -5.74
CA LEU A 87 2.64 2.84 -5.75
C LEU A 87 2.27 4.23 -5.24
N GLY A 88 1.58 4.97 -6.10
CA GLY A 88 0.92 6.21 -5.78
C GLY A 88 -0.55 6.12 -6.13
N ARG A 89 -1.20 7.27 -6.20
CA ARG A 89 -2.57 7.38 -6.69
C ARG A 89 -2.72 8.61 -7.57
N GLY A 90 -3.74 8.58 -8.43
CA GLY A 90 -4.16 9.75 -9.20
C GLY A 90 -4.77 10.86 -8.33
N ASN A 91 -5.60 11.69 -8.95
CA ASN A 91 -6.23 12.82 -8.25
C ASN A 91 -7.42 12.41 -7.36
N ALA A 92 -7.80 11.14 -7.37
CA ALA A 92 -8.88 10.63 -6.53
C ALA A 92 -8.54 10.76 -5.04
N HIS A 93 -9.58 11.00 -4.23
CA HIS A 93 -9.44 10.96 -2.79
C HIS A 93 -8.95 9.56 -2.38
N PRO A 94 -7.95 9.43 -1.48
CA PRO A 94 -7.35 8.13 -1.13
C PRO A 94 -8.34 7.09 -0.56
N LEU A 95 -9.55 7.50 -0.17
CA LEU A 95 -10.61 6.57 0.25
C LEU A 95 -11.31 5.86 -0.93
N ASN A 96 -11.22 6.42 -2.14
CA ASN A 96 -11.93 5.97 -3.34
C ASN A 96 -10.97 5.76 -4.54
N GLY A 97 -9.66 5.55 -4.28
CA GLY A 97 -8.66 5.31 -5.33
C GLY A 97 -8.52 3.82 -5.68
N GLU A 98 -7.80 3.50 -6.77
CA GLU A 98 -7.67 2.12 -7.25
C GLU A 98 -7.07 1.18 -6.19
N CYS A 99 -6.03 1.64 -5.47
CA CYS A 99 -5.45 0.88 -4.37
C CYS A 99 -6.50 0.50 -3.31
N SER A 100 -7.42 1.41 -2.99
CA SER A 100 -8.44 1.20 -1.96
C SER A 100 -9.46 0.16 -2.41
N HIS A 101 -9.80 0.11 -3.70
CA HIS A 101 -10.67 -0.92 -4.28
C HIS A 101 -10.02 -2.31 -4.19
N LEU A 102 -8.76 -2.45 -4.63
CA LEU A 102 -8.05 -3.73 -4.59
C LEU A 102 -7.97 -4.30 -3.16
N TRP A 103 -7.55 -3.47 -2.19
CA TRP A 103 -7.45 -3.91 -0.81
C TRP A 103 -8.81 -4.13 -0.15
N LYS A 104 -9.87 -3.45 -0.61
CA LYS A 104 -11.24 -3.71 -0.17
C LYS A 104 -11.73 -5.10 -0.59
N LEU A 105 -11.47 -5.53 -1.82
CA LEU A 105 -11.84 -6.87 -2.29
C LEU A 105 -11.18 -7.98 -1.45
N LEU A 106 -9.95 -7.75 -0.98
CA LEU A 106 -9.25 -8.67 -0.07
C LEU A 106 -9.81 -8.62 1.36
N ALA A 107 -10.20 -7.43 1.85
CA ALA A 107 -10.88 -7.27 3.12
C ALA A 107 -12.26 -7.96 3.13
N ASP A 108 -12.98 -7.91 2.01
CA ASP A 108 -14.28 -8.57 1.86
C ASP A 108 -14.10 -10.10 1.90
N ALA A 109 -13.08 -10.65 1.24
CA ALA A 109 -12.76 -12.08 1.33
C ALA A 109 -12.46 -12.51 2.78
N LEU A 110 -11.72 -11.71 3.55
CA LEU A 110 -11.49 -11.95 4.98
C LEU A 110 -12.80 -11.87 5.79
N THR A 111 -13.65 -10.90 5.49
CA THR A 111 -14.93 -10.70 6.18
C THR A 111 -15.88 -11.87 5.93
N ASP A 112 -15.93 -12.39 4.70
CA ASP A 112 -16.68 -13.60 4.35
C ASP A 112 -16.18 -14.81 5.13
N MET A 113 -14.85 -14.99 5.24
CA MET A 113 -14.27 -16.07 6.05
C MET A 113 -14.60 -15.90 7.54
N ALA A 114 -14.71 -14.67 8.05
CA ALA A 114 -15.15 -14.42 9.41
C ALA A 114 -16.64 -14.77 9.60
N PHE A 115 -17.49 -14.43 8.64
CA PHE A 115 -18.90 -14.80 8.62
C PHE A 115 -19.10 -16.33 8.58
N GLU A 116 -18.26 -17.04 7.83
CA GLU A 116 -18.22 -18.50 7.76
C GLU A 116 -17.64 -19.17 9.04
N GLY A 117 -17.12 -18.38 9.99
CA GLY A 117 -16.54 -18.88 11.23
C GLY A 117 -15.13 -19.47 11.08
N LEU A 118 -14.47 -19.25 9.95
CA LEU A 118 -13.10 -19.74 9.69
C LEU A 118 -12.05 -18.88 10.43
N ILE A 119 -12.34 -17.60 10.64
CA ILE A 119 -11.53 -16.67 11.41
C ILE A 119 -12.39 -15.82 12.33
N ALA A 120 -11.80 -15.23 13.36
CA ALA A 120 -12.51 -14.29 14.23
C ALA A 120 -12.61 -12.91 13.55
N GLU A 121 -13.79 -12.27 13.58
CA GLU A 121 -13.98 -10.89 13.09
C GLU A 121 -13.00 -9.91 13.74
N ALA A 122 -12.73 -10.06 15.04
CA ALA A 122 -11.75 -9.25 15.76
C ALA A 122 -10.32 -9.35 15.19
N LYS A 123 -9.96 -10.47 14.55
CA LYS A 123 -8.68 -10.59 13.83
C LYS A 123 -8.68 -9.77 12.54
N VAL A 124 -9.81 -9.68 11.85
CA VAL A 124 -9.94 -8.80 10.67
C VAL A 124 -9.83 -7.34 11.09
N ASP A 125 -10.62 -6.93 12.10
CA ASP A 125 -10.64 -5.55 12.60
C ASP A 125 -9.29 -5.06 13.14
N SER A 126 -8.46 -5.96 13.67
CA SER A 126 -7.14 -5.61 14.21
C SER A 126 -6.02 -5.61 13.16
N PHE A 127 -6.26 -6.13 11.96
CA PHE A 127 -5.26 -6.19 10.90
C PHE A 127 -5.30 -4.94 10.03
N ASN A 128 -4.14 -4.33 9.79
CA ASN A 128 -4.00 -3.19 8.89
C ASN A 128 -2.69 -3.31 8.12
N LEU A 129 -2.74 -3.07 6.81
CA LEU A 129 -1.57 -3.08 5.94
C LEU A 129 -0.70 -1.85 6.25
N PRO A 130 0.63 -2.02 6.43
CA PRO A 130 1.56 -0.90 6.58
C PRO A 130 1.92 -0.34 5.20
N LEU A 131 0.92 0.14 4.47
CA LEU A 131 1.06 0.64 3.11
C LEU A 131 0.40 2.01 3.01
N TYR A 132 0.94 2.91 2.18
CA TYR A 132 0.27 4.15 1.80
C TYR A 132 0.64 4.52 0.36
N ALA A 133 -0.36 4.79 -0.46
CA ALA A 133 -0.20 5.23 -1.84
C ALA A 133 -0.40 6.76 -1.92
N PRO A 134 0.67 7.58 -1.91
CA PRO A 134 0.56 9.04 -1.89
C PRO A 134 0.16 9.62 -3.26
N SER A 135 -0.41 10.83 -3.24
CA SER A 135 -0.60 11.63 -4.47
C SER A 135 0.66 12.40 -4.81
N ILE A 136 0.77 12.89 -6.05
CA ILE A 136 1.85 13.80 -6.44
C ILE A 136 1.91 15.04 -5.54
N GLN A 137 0.74 15.56 -5.12
CA GLN A 137 0.70 16.73 -4.25
C GLN A 137 1.30 16.43 -2.88
N GLU A 138 0.93 15.30 -2.26
CA GLU A 138 1.49 14.90 -0.96
C GLU A 138 2.99 14.64 -1.04
N LEU A 139 3.46 14.02 -2.13
CA LEU A 139 4.88 13.81 -2.38
C LEU A 139 5.64 15.13 -2.45
N ARG A 140 5.14 16.08 -3.26
CA ARG A 140 5.76 17.41 -3.38
C ARG A 140 5.78 18.14 -2.04
N THR A 141 4.68 18.06 -1.27
CA THR A 141 4.62 18.67 0.06
C THR A 141 5.71 18.13 0.98
N VAL A 142 5.95 16.82 1.00
CA VAL A 142 7.00 16.23 1.85
C VAL A 142 8.40 16.58 1.34
N ILE A 143 8.66 16.48 0.04
CA ILE A 143 9.99 16.75 -0.54
C ILE A 143 10.39 18.21 -0.32
N TYR A 144 9.51 19.16 -0.65
CA TYR A 144 9.79 20.58 -0.42
C TYR A 144 9.79 20.95 1.06
N GLY A 145 9.00 20.25 1.89
CA GLY A 145 8.98 20.46 3.33
C GLY A 145 10.26 19.98 4.03
N GLU A 146 10.89 18.91 3.52
CA GLU A 146 12.17 18.42 4.02
C GLU A 146 13.34 19.26 3.49
N GLY A 147 13.36 19.56 2.18
CA GLY A 147 14.19 20.60 1.58
C GLY A 147 15.61 20.20 1.13
N SER A 148 16.02 18.94 1.25
CA SER A 148 17.36 18.50 0.86
C SER A 148 17.51 18.18 -0.63
N PHE A 149 16.40 17.99 -1.35
CA PHE A 149 16.40 17.58 -2.76
C PHE A 149 15.45 18.42 -3.61
N ASP A 150 15.91 18.78 -4.81
CA ASP A 150 15.07 19.37 -5.84
C ASP A 150 14.36 18.30 -6.68
N ILE A 151 13.14 18.61 -7.12
CA ILE A 151 12.37 17.71 -8.00
C ILE A 151 12.69 18.07 -9.46
N THR A 152 13.43 17.21 -10.14
CA THR A 152 13.63 17.34 -11.61
C THR A 152 12.42 16.85 -12.40
N ARG A 153 11.82 15.72 -11.99
CA ARG A 153 10.67 15.10 -12.65
C ARG A 153 9.80 14.38 -11.62
N CYS A 154 8.49 14.54 -11.70
CA CYS A 154 7.54 13.85 -10.83
C CYS A 154 6.25 13.62 -11.62
N GLU A 155 5.98 12.35 -11.89
CA GLU A 155 4.92 11.88 -12.78
C GLU A 155 4.23 10.68 -12.16
N ALA A 156 2.99 10.47 -12.58
CA ALA A 156 2.21 9.28 -12.30
C ALA A 156 1.80 8.68 -13.64
N PHE A 157 1.78 7.35 -13.69
CA PHE A 157 1.27 6.58 -14.82
C PHE A 157 0.48 5.41 -14.26
N GLU A 158 -0.50 4.96 -15.04
CA GLU A 158 -1.38 3.86 -14.67
C GLU A 158 -0.81 2.54 -15.20
N LEU A 159 -1.13 1.46 -14.48
CA LEU A 159 -0.76 0.10 -14.82
C LEU A 159 -1.97 -0.80 -14.61
N ASN A 160 -2.12 -1.80 -15.47
CA ASN A 160 -3.11 -2.85 -15.28
C ASN A 160 -2.79 -3.63 -13.99
N TRP A 161 -3.82 -4.03 -13.24
CA TRP A 161 -3.65 -4.88 -12.07
C TRP A 161 -3.18 -6.28 -12.46
N ASP A 162 -3.62 -6.78 -13.61
CA ASP A 162 -3.15 -8.05 -14.15
C ASP A 162 -1.77 -7.83 -14.80
N PRO A 163 -0.71 -8.43 -14.25
CA PRO A 163 0.64 -8.28 -14.81
C PRO A 163 0.84 -9.01 -16.13
N THR A 164 -0.15 -9.77 -16.60
CA THR A 164 -0.11 -10.50 -17.88
C THR A 164 -0.96 -9.84 -18.96
N ASP A 165 -1.66 -8.77 -18.60
CA ASP A 165 -2.50 -7.99 -19.50
C ASP A 165 -1.86 -6.61 -19.70
N ASP A 166 -1.21 -6.45 -20.85
CA ASP A 166 -0.59 -5.19 -21.24
C ASP A 166 -1.60 -4.19 -21.84
N ASP A 167 -2.86 -4.60 -22.04
CA ASP A 167 -3.90 -3.73 -22.55
C ASP A 167 -4.41 -2.81 -21.43
N LEU A 168 -4.36 -1.50 -21.71
CA LEU A 168 -4.90 -0.45 -20.83
C LEU A 168 -6.35 -0.09 -21.18
N GLU A 169 -6.99 -0.85 -22.07
CA GLU A 169 -8.40 -0.70 -22.38
C GLU A 169 -9.26 -1.31 -21.27
N ASP A 170 -10.46 -0.77 -21.03
CA ASP A 170 -11.38 -1.22 -19.97
C ASP A 170 -11.95 -2.65 -20.21
N PHE A 171 -11.54 -3.34 -21.27
CA PHE A 171 -12.07 -4.63 -21.66
C PHE A 171 -11.19 -5.79 -21.19
N VAL A 172 -11.64 -6.51 -20.16
CA VAL A 172 -10.99 -7.76 -19.72
C VAL A 172 -11.68 -8.96 -20.37
N ALA A 173 -10.99 -9.61 -21.32
CA ALA A 173 -11.51 -10.76 -22.06
C ALA A 173 -11.69 -12.02 -21.20
N ASP A 174 -10.71 -12.31 -20.32
CA ASP A 174 -10.76 -13.45 -19.39
C ASP A 174 -10.61 -12.97 -17.93
N LYS A 175 -11.74 -12.51 -17.40
CA LYS A 175 -11.87 -11.97 -16.03
C LYS A 175 -11.48 -12.98 -14.96
N LEU A 176 -11.70 -14.26 -15.21
CA LEU A 176 -11.36 -15.33 -14.27
C LEU A 176 -9.85 -15.52 -14.18
N THR A 177 -9.18 -15.62 -15.34
CA THR A 177 -7.72 -15.69 -15.40
C THR A 177 -7.10 -14.43 -14.81
N SER A 178 -7.63 -13.25 -15.14
CA SER A 178 -7.17 -11.99 -14.58
C SER A 178 -7.29 -11.91 -13.06
N GLY A 179 -8.43 -12.30 -12.50
CA GLY A 179 -8.60 -12.42 -11.05
C GLY A 179 -7.59 -13.36 -10.39
N GLN A 180 -7.24 -14.48 -11.04
CA GLN A 180 -6.21 -15.39 -10.54
C GLN A 180 -4.80 -14.80 -10.61
N ASN A 181 -4.46 -14.08 -11.68
CA ASN A 181 -3.16 -13.44 -11.84
C ASN A 181 -2.95 -12.34 -10.80
N ILE A 182 -3.96 -11.48 -10.62
CA ILE A 182 -3.98 -10.42 -9.60
C ILE A 182 -3.84 -11.04 -8.21
N ALA A 183 -4.60 -12.10 -7.91
CA ALA A 183 -4.52 -12.78 -6.61
C ALA A 183 -3.13 -13.37 -6.33
N LYS A 184 -2.47 -13.97 -7.33
CA LYS A 184 -1.09 -14.47 -7.19
C LYS A 184 -0.11 -13.33 -6.90
N SER A 185 -0.20 -12.22 -7.61
CA SER A 185 0.67 -11.05 -7.41
C SER A 185 0.52 -10.46 -6.01
N VAL A 186 -0.72 -10.27 -5.55
CA VAL A 186 -1.00 -9.76 -4.19
C VAL A 186 -0.55 -10.77 -3.13
N ARG A 187 -0.75 -12.07 -3.36
CA ARG A 187 -0.30 -13.14 -2.46
C ARG A 187 1.20 -13.09 -2.21
N VAL A 188 2.00 -13.00 -3.26
CA VAL A 188 3.47 -12.97 -3.14
C VAL A 188 3.95 -11.86 -2.20
N VAL A 189 3.30 -10.70 -2.25
CA VAL A 189 3.68 -9.53 -1.44
C VAL A 189 3.18 -9.62 0.00
N THR A 190 2.04 -10.29 0.22
CA THR A 190 1.32 -10.17 1.50
C THR A 190 1.28 -11.46 2.33
N GLU A 191 1.48 -12.63 1.73
CA GLU A 191 1.30 -13.95 2.39
C GLU A 191 2.01 -14.08 3.73
N SER A 192 3.21 -13.52 3.88
CA SER A 192 3.95 -13.55 5.15
C SER A 192 3.22 -12.80 6.27
N MET A 193 2.65 -11.62 5.98
CA MET A 193 1.89 -10.82 6.95
C MET A 193 0.59 -11.53 7.33
N PHE A 194 -0.12 -12.08 6.35
CA PHE A 194 -1.36 -12.80 6.57
C PHE A 194 -1.14 -14.12 7.34
N THR A 195 -0.08 -14.86 7.00
CA THR A 195 0.27 -16.11 7.69
C THR A 195 0.59 -15.86 9.16
N ASN A 196 1.32 -14.80 9.47
CA ASN A 196 1.66 -14.45 10.84
C ASN A 196 0.44 -14.04 11.68
N HIS A 197 -0.55 -13.38 11.08
CA HIS A 197 -1.71 -12.85 11.82
C HIS A 197 -2.91 -13.82 11.86
N PHE A 198 -3.26 -14.39 10.71
CA PHE A 198 -4.43 -15.25 10.54
C PHE A 198 -4.08 -16.74 10.63
N GLY A 199 -2.84 -17.12 10.32
CA GLY A 199 -2.38 -18.51 10.27
C GLY A 199 -2.28 -19.03 8.83
N LYS A 200 -1.38 -20.00 8.59
CA LYS A 200 -1.12 -20.55 7.24
C LYS A 200 -2.32 -21.31 6.64
N GLU A 201 -3.19 -21.85 7.49
CA GLU A 201 -4.27 -22.76 7.09
C GLU A 201 -5.32 -22.06 6.20
N ILE A 202 -5.50 -20.75 6.37
CA ILE A 202 -6.52 -19.96 5.67
C ILE A 202 -6.05 -19.35 4.34
N ILE A 203 -4.75 -19.39 4.06
CA ILE A 203 -4.14 -18.59 2.99
C ILE A 203 -4.62 -19.02 1.60
N ASN A 204 -4.71 -20.33 1.35
CA ASN A 204 -5.17 -20.81 0.04
C ASN A 204 -6.62 -20.38 -0.23
N ASP A 205 -7.51 -20.60 0.75
CA ASP A 205 -8.92 -20.26 0.62
C ASP A 205 -9.14 -18.74 0.51
N LEU A 206 -8.39 -17.95 1.28
CA LEU A 206 -8.41 -16.49 1.21
C LEU A 206 -8.10 -15.99 -0.20
N PHE A 207 -7.00 -16.47 -0.80
CA PHE A 207 -6.61 -16.00 -2.13
C PHE A 207 -7.48 -16.57 -3.25
N SER A 208 -8.13 -17.72 -3.04
CA SER A 208 -9.19 -18.21 -3.93
C SER A 208 -10.44 -17.32 -3.90
N LYS A 209 -10.92 -16.93 -2.70
CA LYS A 209 -12.03 -15.98 -2.56
C LYS A 209 -11.68 -14.61 -3.12
N PHE A 210 -10.47 -14.12 -2.84
CA PHE A 210 -9.99 -12.85 -3.39
C PHE A 210 -9.98 -12.86 -4.93
N ALA A 211 -9.49 -13.94 -5.56
CA ALA A 211 -9.52 -14.06 -7.02
C ALA A 211 -10.93 -13.99 -7.60
N GLN A 212 -11.92 -14.59 -6.91
CA GLN A 212 -13.33 -14.51 -7.31
C GLN A 212 -13.88 -13.10 -7.16
N ASN A 213 -13.59 -12.42 -6.05
CA ASN A 213 -14.00 -11.04 -5.83
C ASN A 213 -13.44 -10.10 -6.90
N VAL A 214 -12.17 -10.29 -7.30
CA VAL A 214 -11.56 -9.53 -8.41
C VAL A 214 -12.24 -9.85 -9.73
N ALA A 215 -12.47 -11.13 -10.06
CA ALA A 215 -13.14 -11.50 -11.31
C ALA A 215 -14.56 -10.91 -11.41
N ILE A 216 -15.29 -10.81 -10.30
CA ILE A 216 -16.60 -10.14 -10.23
C ILE A 216 -16.46 -8.63 -10.37
N HIS A 217 -15.43 -8.01 -9.78
CA HIS A 217 -15.20 -6.58 -9.90
C HIS A 217 -14.89 -6.14 -11.34
N LEU A 218 -14.19 -7.00 -12.10
CA LEU A 218 -13.90 -6.80 -13.52
C LEU A 218 -15.12 -7.10 -14.43
N ALA A 219 -16.24 -7.59 -13.87
CA ALA A 219 -17.42 -8.03 -14.61
C ALA A 219 -18.29 -6.88 -15.12
#